data_AF-A0A9P3MXW2-F1
#
_entry.id   AF-A0A9P3MXW2-F1
#
_cell.length_a   1.000
_cell.length_b   1.000
_cell.length_c   1.000
_cell.angle_alpha   90.00
_cell.angle_beta   90.00
_cell.angle_gamma   90.00
#
_symmetry.space_group_name_H-M   'P 1'
#
loop_
_entity.id
_entity.type
_entity.pdbx_description
1 polymer ?
#
loop_
_entity_poly.entity_id
_entity_poly.type
_entity_poly.pdbx_seq_one_letter_code
_entity_poly.pdbx_strand_id
1 'polypeptide(L)'
;MARVVPPSATLTCVSPLNVIVQPSKKRLILDLRHVNSFLSVPRFRYEGLTRVPDLVQEGDWLFTIDLKSGYHHVDIHPAFWRFLGFSLQGQDYQFLSLPFGLATAPFVFTQLIKQLSKRWRRPASALFHTSMISYSSVPLDGGLHNRSIIIADLAAAGFVVNLKKSQLAPAQSLKFLGLLLDTRTTTFS
;
A
#
# COMPACT_ATOMS: atom_id res chain seq x y z
N MET A 1 4.03 -7.37 9.07
CA MET A 1 2.97 -7.81 10.00
C MET A 1 2.69 -6.65 10.94
N ALA A 2 1.47 -6.50 11.48
CA ALA A 2 1.18 -5.41 12.42
C ALA A 2 2.12 -5.45 13.62
N ARG A 3 2.73 -4.32 13.96
CA ARG A 3 3.51 -4.20 15.19
C ARG A 3 2.61 -3.73 16.31
N VAL A 4 2.41 -4.61 17.29
CA VAL A 4 1.54 -4.40 18.45
C VAL A 4 2.27 -4.90 19.68
N VAL A 5 2.22 -4.12 20.76
CA VAL A 5 2.87 -4.43 22.05
C VAL A 5 1.97 -4.03 23.22
N PRO A 6 2.19 -4.55 24.43
CA PRO A 6 1.63 -3.96 25.64
C PRO A 6 2.01 -2.48 25.75
N PRO A 7 1.13 -1.62 26.30
CA PRO A 7 1.39 -0.18 26.37
C PRO A 7 2.58 0.12 27.28
N SER A 8 3.48 0.99 26.82
CA SER A 8 4.64 1.45 27.60
C SER A 8 4.31 2.64 28.51
N ALA A 9 3.11 3.21 28.37
CA ALA A 9 2.58 4.32 29.15
C ALA A 9 1.04 4.26 29.14
N THR A 10 0.38 5.03 29.99
CA THR A 10 -1.08 5.09 30.02
C THR A 10 -1.66 5.47 28.66
N LEU A 11 -2.60 4.64 28.18
CA LEU A 11 -3.32 4.91 26.94
C LEU A 11 -4.27 6.09 27.12
N THR A 12 -4.28 6.98 26.13
CA THR A 12 -5.27 8.07 26.06
C THR A 12 -6.56 7.59 25.40
N CYS A 13 -6.47 6.65 24.46
CA CYS A 13 -7.64 6.04 23.82
C CYS A 13 -7.50 4.52 23.78
N VAL A 14 -8.57 3.84 24.16
CA VAL A 14 -8.74 2.39 23.99
C VAL A 14 -9.91 2.17 23.03
N SER A 15 -9.59 1.88 21.77
CA SER A 15 -10.57 1.70 20.70
C SER A 15 -11.14 0.27 20.70
N PRO A 16 -12.44 0.09 20.40
CA PRO A 16 -13.02 -1.23 20.21
C PRO A 16 -12.31 -2.02 19.11
N LEU A 17 -12.09 -3.32 19.35
CA LEU A 17 -11.53 -4.24 18.37
C LEU A 17 -12.61 -5.23 17.91
N ASN A 18 -12.96 -5.17 16.62
CA ASN A 18 -13.96 -6.03 16.01
C ASN A 18 -13.33 -7.08 15.09
N VAL A 19 -14.04 -8.18 14.84
CA VAL A 19 -13.63 -9.21 13.87
C VAL A 19 -14.66 -9.30 12.77
N ILE A 20 -14.23 -9.12 11.52
CA ILE A 20 -15.04 -9.45 10.35
C ILE A 20 -14.59 -10.80 9.80
N VAL A 21 -15.53 -11.73 9.66
CA VAL A 21 -15.29 -13.04 9.05
C VAL A 21 -15.54 -12.92 7.54
N GLN A 22 -14.48 -13.10 6.74
CA GLN A 22 -14.58 -13.27 5.29
C GLN A 22 -14.44 -14.75 4.94
N PRO A 23 -14.92 -15.20 3.76
CA PRO A 23 -14.93 -16.61 3.38
C PRO A 23 -13.58 -17.33 3.52
N SER A 24 -12.48 -16.61 3.30
CA SER A 24 -11.11 -17.17 3.35
C SER A 24 -10.28 -16.70 4.55
N LYS A 25 -10.74 -15.73 5.35
CA LYS A 25 -9.96 -15.20 6.48
C LYS A 25 -10.78 -14.32 7.44
N LYS A 26 -10.33 -14.26 8.69
CA LYS A 26 -10.79 -13.26 9.66
C LYS A 26 -9.97 -11.98 9.53
N ARG A 27 -10.60 -10.82 9.71
CA ARG A 27 -9.93 -9.51 9.74
C ARG A 27 -10.25 -8.79 11.04
N LEU A 28 -9.20 -8.39 11.75
CA LEU A 28 -9.30 -7.48 12.88
C LEU A 28 -9.54 -6.07 12.36
N ILE A 29 -10.53 -5.39 12.93
CA ILE A 29 -10.93 -4.02 12.61
C ILE A 29 -10.87 -3.21 13.89
N LEU A 30 -9.89 -2.32 13.97
CA LEU A 30 -9.80 -1.35 15.05
C LEU A 30 -10.74 -0.19 14.76
N ASP A 31 -11.71 0.06 15.63
CA ASP A 31 -12.64 1.17 15.48
C ASP A 31 -12.00 2.49 15.92
N LEU A 32 -11.43 3.18 14.92
CA LEU A 32 -10.75 4.46 15.10
C LEU A 32 -11.66 5.67 14.82
N ARG A 33 -12.99 5.52 14.76
CA ARG A 33 -13.90 6.65 14.47
C ARG A 33 -13.71 7.81 15.44
N HIS A 34 -13.57 7.52 16.74
CA HIS A 34 -13.30 8.53 17.76
C HIS A 34 -11.94 9.20 17.55
N VAL A 35 -10.87 8.42 17.41
CA VAL A 35 -9.52 8.97 17.16
C VAL A 35 -9.50 9.84 15.91
N ASN A 36 -10.13 9.38 14.84
CA ASN A 36 -10.19 10.07 13.56
C ASN A 36 -10.92 11.42 13.63
N SER A 37 -11.87 11.63 14.56
CA SER A 37 -12.55 12.93 14.68
C SER A 37 -11.65 14.05 15.21
N PHE A 38 -10.49 13.70 15.79
CA PHE A 38 -9.48 14.66 16.26
C PHE A 38 -8.32 14.85 15.27
N LEU A 39 -8.29 14.10 14.16
CA LEU A 39 -7.22 14.19 13.19
C LEU A 39 -7.53 15.21 12.10
N SER A 40 -6.57 16.10 11.83
CA SER A 40 -6.58 16.89 10.60
C SER A 40 -6.03 16.04 9.46
N VAL A 41 -6.92 15.51 8.62
CA VAL A 41 -6.55 14.68 7.47
C VAL A 41 -6.25 15.57 6.26
N PRO A 42 -5.02 15.58 5.73
CA PRO A 42 -4.73 16.36 4.54
C PRO A 42 -5.52 15.85 3.34
N ARG A 43 -6.04 16.76 2.52
CA ARG A 43 -6.63 16.41 1.23
C ARG A 43 -5.51 15.94 0.30
N PHE A 44 -5.68 14.75 -0.29
CA PHE A 44 -4.81 14.25 -1.33
C PHE A 44 -5.61 13.47 -2.37
N ARG A 45 -5.02 13.27 -3.54
CA ARG A 45 -5.61 12.47 -4.61
C ARG A 45 -4.70 11.27 -4.89
N TYR A 46 -5.34 10.11 -5.03
CA TYR A 46 -4.72 8.97 -5.68
C TYR A 46 -4.60 9.23 -7.18
N GLU A 47 -3.71 8.50 -7.84
CA GLU A 47 -3.85 8.35 -9.28
C GLU A 47 -5.12 7.57 -9.58
N GLY A 48 -5.97 8.12 -10.45
CA GLY A 48 -7.18 7.44 -10.89
C GLY A 48 -6.85 6.42 -11.97
N LEU A 49 -7.51 5.26 -11.95
CA LEU A 49 -7.32 4.20 -12.96
C LEU A 49 -7.55 4.72 -14.39
N THR A 50 -8.34 5.79 -14.53
CA THR A 50 -8.56 6.51 -15.79
C THR A 50 -7.30 7.10 -16.40
N ARG A 51 -6.21 7.25 -15.64
CA ARG A 51 -4.91 7.73 -16.14
C ARG A 51 -4.02 6.63 -16.69
N VAL A 52 -4.37 5.35 -16.47
CA VAL A 52 -3.54 4.24 -16.96
C VAL A 52 -3.31 4.30 -18.48
N PRO A 53 -4.31 4.63 -19.33
CA PRO A 53 -4.09 4.81 -20.77
C PRO A 53 -3.09 5.92 -21.11
N ASP A 54 -3.00 6.98 -20.30
CA ASP A 54 -2.03 8.07 -20.50
C ASP A 54 -0.61 7.67 -20.09
N LEU A 55 -0.49 6.60 -19.29
CA LEU A 55 0.77 6.15 -18.72
C LEU A 55 1.43 5.06 -19.56
N VAL A 56 0.64 4.17 -20.15
CA VAL A 56 1.16 3.01 -20.89
C VAL A 56 1.06 3.23 -22.41
N GLN A 57 2.08 2.80 -23.13
CA GLN A 57 2.14 2.89 -24.59
C GLN A 57 1.92 1.53 -25.25
N GLU A 58 1.64 1.56 -26.55
CA GLU A 58 1.58 0.34 -27.35
C GLU A 58 2.93 -0.41 -27.25
N GLY A 59 2.87 -1.73 -27.01
CA GLY A 59 4.02 -2.59 -26.89
C GLY A 59 4.73 -2.58 -25.52
N ASP A 60 4.34 -1.72 -24.59
CA ASP A 60 4.96 -1.66 -23.25
C ASP A 60 4.83 -2.98 -22.50
N TRP A 61 5.91 -3.36 -21.80
CA TRP A 61 5.90 -4.49 -20.89
C TRP A 61 5.42 -4.05 -19.51
N LEU A 62 4.38 -4.69 -19.01
CA LEU A 62 3.73 -4.36 -17.74
C LEU A 62 4.08 -5.38 -16.66
N PHE A 63 4.16 -4.91 -15.42
CA PHE A 63 4.16 -5.77 -14.24
C PHE A 63 3.44 -5.08 -13.07
N THR A 64 2.94 -5.88 -12.13
CA THR A 64 2.20 -5.38 -10.96
C THR A 64 2.89 -5.79 -9.67
N ILE A 65 2.90 -4.88 -8.71
CA ILE A 65 3.44 -5.10 -7.36
C ILE A 65 2.34 -4.83 -6.36
N ASP A 66 2.02 -5.84 -5.54
CA ASP A 66 1.15 -5.71 -4.36
C ASP A 66 2.03 -5.78 -3.12
N LEU A 67 1.90 -4.83 -2.19
CA LEU A 67 2.64 -4.87 -0.93
C LEU A 67 1.85 -5.62 0.15
N LYS A 68 2.50 -6.56 0.83
CA LYS A 68 1.88 -7.36 1.88
C LYS A 68 1.58 -6.48 3.09
N SER A 69 0.31 -6.18 3.35
CA SER A 69 -0.11 -5.38 4.52
C SER A 69 0.59 -4.01 4.57
N GLY A 70 0.69 -3.31 3.44
CA GLY A 70 1.56 -2.13 3.25
C GLY A 70 1.58 -1.10 4.41
N TYR A 71 0.41 -0.74 4.96
CA TYR A 71 0.33 0.21 6.08
C TYR A 71 1.09 -0.26 7.33
N HIS A 72 1.04 -1.55 7.63
CA HIS A 72 1.70 -2.12 8.79
C HIS A 72 3.23 -2.16 8.71
N HIS A 73 3.82 -1.78 7.57
CA HIS A 73 5.27 -1.58 7.46
C HIS A 73 5.70 -0.17 7.87
N VAL A 74 4.75 0.77 8.00
CA VAL A 74 5.04 2.16 8.34
C VAL A 74 4.89 2.35 9.85
N ASP A 75 5.99 2.70 10.49
CA ASP A 75 6.03 2.99 11.91
C ASP A 75 5.36 4.32 12.25
N ILE A 76 4.77 4.36 13.44
CA ILE A 76 4.19 5.54 14.03
C ILE A 76 5.17 6.10 15.04
N HIS A 77 5.31 7.43 15.06
CA HIS A 77 6.15 8.10 16.04
C HIS A 77 5.66 7.79 17.48
N PRO A 78 6.56 7.49 18.44
CA PRO A 78 6.18 7.05 19.80
C PRO A 78 5.18 7.94 20.53
N ALA A 79 5.25 9.25 20.30
CA ALA A 79 4.33 10.23 20.88
C ALA A 79 2.84 9.98 20.57
N PHE A 80 2.54 9.22 19.50
CA PHE A 80 1.17 8.95 19.08
C PHE A 80 0.66 7.54 19.46
N TRP A 81 1.51 6.65 19.98
CA TRP A 81 1.11 5.27 20.30
C TRP A 81 -0.04 5.20 21.31
N ARG A 82 -0.06 6.13 22.28
CA ARG A 82 -1.10 6.23 23.32
C ARG A 82 -2.53 6.45 22.79
N PHE A 83 -2.69 6.88 21.54
CA PHE A 83 -3.99 7.09 20.91
C PHE A 83 -4.48 5.88 20.12
N LEU A 84 -3.63 4.87 19.93
CA LEU A 84 -3.89 3.71 19.07
C LEU A 84 -3.94 2.42 19.89
N GLY A 85 -4.55 2.54 21.07
CA GLY A 85 -4.75 1.46 22.01
C GLY A 85 -6.00 0.64 21.70
N PHE A 86 -6.01 -0.62 22.14
CA PHE A 86 -7.19 -1.48 22.16
C PHE A 86 -7.08 -2.51 23.29
N SER A 87 -8.21 -3.09 23.70
CA SER A 87 -8.24 -4.15 24.70
C SER A 87 -8.66 -5.48 24.08
N LEU A 88 -7.97 -6.56 24.44
CA LEU A 88 -8.29 -7.92 24.04
C LEU A 88 -8.17 -8.83 25.26
N GLN A 89 -9.27 -9.50 25.61
CA GLN A 89 -9.32 -10.43 26.77
C GLN A 89 -8.87 -9.77 28.09
N GLY A 90 -9.24 -8.51 28.31
CA GLY A 90 -8.88 -7.75 29.52
C GLY A 90 -7.43 -7.28 29.56
N GLN A 91 -6.68 -7.43 28.46
CA GLN A 91 -5.32 -6.93 28.32
C GLN A 91 -5.26 -5.84 27.26
N ASP A 92 -4.59 -4.74 27.60
CA ASP A 92 -4.45 -3.61 26.70
C ASP A 92 -3.19 -3.73 25.83
N TYR A 93 -3.31 -3.25 24.59
CA TYR A 93 -2.27 -3.26 23.58
C TYR A 93 -2.28 -1.94 22.81
N GLN A 94 -1.16 -1.59 22.18
CA GLN A 94 -1.04 -0.43 21.32
C GLN A 94 -0.38 -0.78 19.98
N PHE A 95 -0.84 -0.11 18.91
CA PHE A 95 -0.20 -0.20 17.60
C PHE A 95 1.04 0.71 17.54
N LEU A 96 2.15 0.14 17.05
CA LEU A 96 3.39 0.88 16.76
C LEU A 96 3.54 1.21 15.27
N SER A 97 2.69 0.64 14.43
CA SER A 97 2.66 0.79 12.96
C SER A 97 1.27 1.21 12.51
N LEU A 98 1.12 1.88 11.37
CA LEU A 98 -0.18 2.36 10.86
C LEU A 98 -1.25 1.25 10.85
N PRO A 99 -2.28 1.32 11.70
CA PRO A 99 -3.39 0.37 11.67
C PRO A 99 -4.35 0.69 10.52
N PHE A 100 -5.04 -0.33 10.03
CA PHE A 100 -6.23 -0.12 9.21
C PHE A 100 -7.30 0.64 10.01
N GLY A 101 -8.01 1.54 9.36
CA GLY A 101 -9.03 2.39 9.98
C GLY A 101 -8.54 3.78 10.39
N LEU A 102 -7.22 4.02 10.44
CA LEU A 102 -6.67 5.34 10.72
C LEU A 102 -6.81 6.25 9.49
N ALA A 103 -7.48 7.40 9.65
CA ALA A 103 -7.84 8.27 8.53
C ALA A 103 -6.63 8.89 7.82
N THR A 104 -5.51 9.08 8.52
CA THR A 104 -4.26 9.63 7.95
C THR A 104 -3.39 8.57 7.27
N ALA A 105 -3.60 7.28 7.54
CA ALA A 105 -2.74 6.22 7.01
C ALA A 105 -2.66 6.20 5.47
N PRO A 106 -3.76 6.34 4.71
CA PRO A 106 -3.73 6.52 3.27
C PRO A 106 -2.80 7.63 2.77
N PHE A 107 -2.88 8.80 3.41
CA PHE A 107 -2.08 9.97 3.05
C PHE A 107 -0.59 9.70 3.31
N VAL A 108 -0.25 9.28 4.53
CA VAL A 108 1.13 9.03 4.96
C VAL A 108 1.78 7.99 4.04
N PHE A 109 1.09 6.87 3.81
CA PHE A 109 1.58 5.81 2.94
C PHE A 109 1.82 6.31 1.50
N THR A 110 0.87 7.07 0.96
CA THR A 110 1.00 7.65 -0.39
C THR A 110 2.21 8.59 -0.49
N GLN A 111 2.45 9.43 0.52
CA GLN A 111 3.60 10.34 0.52
C GLN A 111 4.93 9.58 0.59
N LEU A 112 5.01 8.51 1.37
CA LEU A 112 6.21 7.67 1.46
C LEU A 112 6.55 7.01 0.12
N ILE A 113 5.56 6.37 -0.51
CA ILE A 113 5.77 5.73 -1.80
C ILE A 113 6.09 6.77 -2.89
N LYS A 114 5.49 7.97 -2.84
CA LYS A 114 5.86 9.08 -3.74
C LYS A 114 7.32 9.51 -3.60
N GLN A 115 7.92 9.46 -2.41
CA GLN A 115 9.35 9.77 -2.26
C GLN A 115 10.22 8.69 -2.89
N LEU A 116 9.86 7.41 -2.72
CA LEU A 116 10.55 6.30 -3.39
C LEU A 116 10.42 6.41 -4.91
N SER A 117 9.23 6.77 -5.40
CA SER A 117 8.96 6.83 -6.83
C SER A 117 9.71 7.91 -7.58
N LYS A 118 10.15 8.97 -6.90
CA LYS A 118 11.03 9.99 -7.49
C LYS A 118 12.36 9.43 -8.01
N ARG A 119 12.81 8.28 -7.48
CA ARG A 119 14.06 7.62 -7.88
C ARG A 119 13.89 6.70 -9.08
N TRP A 120 12.65 6.31 -9.40
CA TRP A 120 12.37 5.45 -10.54
C TRP A 120 12.32 6.31 -11.81
N ARG A 121 13.19 5.97 -12.80
CA ARG A 121 13.38 6.78 -14.01
C ARG A 121 12.11 6.81 -14.87
N ARG A 122 11.73 8.02 -15.35
CA ARG A 122 10.51 8.31 -16.16
C ARG A 122 9.23 7.86 -15.42
N PRO A 123 7.99 8.17 -15.86
CA PRO A 123 6.78 7.87 -15.07
C PRO A 123 6.45 6.37 -15.03
N ALA A 124 7.46 5.50 -15.07
CA ALA A 124 7.44 4.05 -15.22
C ALA A 124 6.67 3.30 -14.13
N SER A 125 6.10 3.98 -13.13
CA SER A 125 5.18 3.34 -12.20
C SER A 125 4.16 4.32 -11.66
N ALA A 126 2.92 3.88 -11.57
CA ALA A 126 1.84 4.60 -10.93
C ALA A 126 1.34 3.85 -9.70
N LEU A 127 1.17 4.58 -8.61
CA LEU A 127 0.67 4.06 -7.35
C LEU A 127 -0.85 4.16 -7.29
N PHE A 128 -1.48 3.01 -7.07
CA PHE A 128 -2.90 2.89 -6.82
C PHE A 128 -3.10 2.24 -5.46
N HIS A 129 -3.25 3.07 -4.42
CA HIS A 129 -3.37 2.63 -3.04
C HIS A 129 -2.12 1.86 -2.53
N THR A 130 -2.24 0.56 -2.23
CA THR A 130 -1.13 -0.32 -1.80
C THR A 130 -0.57 -1.17 -2.95
N SER A 131 -1.11 -0.99 -4.15
CA SER A 131 -0.72 -1.72 -5.36
C SER A 131 -0.15 -0.75 -6.38
N MET A 132 0.81 -1.24 -7.14
CA MET A 132 1.52 -0.47 -8.14
C MET A 132 1.47 -1.20 -9.47
N ILE A 133 1.28 -0.43 -10.53
CA ILE A 133 1.58 -0.89 -11.88
C ILE A 133 2.82 -0.17 -12.35
N SER A 134 3.71 -0.92 -12.98
CA SER A 134 4.90 -0.38 -13.59
C SER A 134 5.01 -0.88 -15.02
N TYR A 135 5.53 -0.02 -15.88
CA TYR A 135 5.64 -0.25 -17.31
C TYR A 135 7.03 0.16 -17.78
N SER A 136 7.46 -0.45 -18.87
CA SER A 136 8.71 -0.11 -19.52
C SER A 136 8.57 -0.16 -21.01
N SER A 137 9.17 0.84 -21.66
CA SER A 137 9.41 0.85 -23.09
C SER A 137 10.18 -0.38 -23.54
N VAL A 138 9.89 -0.83 -24.75
CA VAL A 138 10.67 -1.86 -25.46
C VAL A 138 12.13 -1.40 -25.59
N PRO A 139 13.14 -2.28 -25.38
CA PRO A 139 13.08 -3.74 -25.23
C PRO A 139 12.81 -4.25 -23.81
N LEU A 140 12.42 -5.53 -23.70
CA LEU A 140 12.08 -6.24 -22.46
C LEU A 140 13.14 -6.10 -21.34
N ASP A 141 14.42 -6.03 -21.70
CA ASP A 141 15.53 -5.88 -20.76
C ASP A 141 15.41 -4.61 -19.91
N GLY A 142 14.88 -3.51 -20.48
CA GLY A 142 14.60 -2.28 -19.75
C GLY A 142 13.55 -2.49 -18.67
N GLY A 143 12.52 -3.30 -18.94
CA GLY A 143 11.49 -3.67 -17.98
C GLY A 143 11.98 -4.52 -16.83
N LEU A 144 12.81 -5.50 -17.16
CA LEU A 144 13.45 -6.35 -16.15
C LEU A 144 14.38 -5.54 -15.25
N HIS A 145 15.11 -4.58 -15.80
CA HIS A 145 15.97 -3.68 -15.04
C HIS A 145 15.16 -2.77 -14.09
N ASN A 146 14.12 -2.10 -14.60
CA ASN A 146 13.26 -1.24 -13.79
C ASN A 146 12.57 -2.00 -12.66
N ARG A 147 12.06 -3.20 -12.95
CA ARG A 147 11.47 -4.09 -11.96
C ARG A 147 12.46 -4.40 -10.82
N SER A 148 13.70 -4.75 -11.17
CA SER A 148 14.73 -5.06 -10.18
C SER A 148 15.05 -3.86 -9.29
N ILE A 149 15.14 -2.65 -9.86
CA ILE A 149 15.35 -1.41 -9.08
C ILE A 149 14.18 -1.18 -8.11
N ILE A 150 12.94 -1.25 -8.59
CA ILE A 150 11.75 -0.99 -7.78
C ILE A 150 11.65 -1.99 -6.63
N ILE A 151 11.85 -3.28 -6.89
CA ILE A 151 11.83 -4.32 -5.85
C ILE A 151 12.94 -4.09 -4.83
N ALA A 152 14.15 -3.74 -5.28
CA ALA A 152 15.28 -3.47 -4.40
C ALA A 152 15.03 -2.23 -3.51
N ASP A 153 14.53 -1.13 -4.06
CA ASP A 153 14.21 0.08 -3.31
C ASP A 153 13.09 -0.16 -2.28
N LEU A 154 12.05 -0.92 -2.65
CA LEU A 154 10.98 -1.30 -1.74
C LEU A 154 11.51 -2.18 -0.60
N ALA A 155 12.35 -3.16 -0.90
CA ALA A 155 12.96 -4.03 0.11
C ALA A 155 13.89 -3.24 1.04
N ALA A 156 14.71 -2.34 0.50
CA ALA A 156 15.59 -1.47 1.27
C ALA A 156 14.82 -0.51 2.19
N ALA A 157 13.62 -0.09 1.78
CA ALA A 157 12.71 0.70 2.61
C ALA A 157 11.88 -0.16 3.62
N GLY A 158 12.11 -1.47 3.68
CA GLY A 158 11.44 -2.39 4.62
C GLY A 158 10.07 -2.89 4.14
N PHE A 159 9.68 -2.62 2.89
CA PHE A 159 8.44 -3.16 2.33
C PHE A 159 8.61 -4.59 1.85
N VAL A 160 7.57 -5.40 2.07
CA VAL A 160 7.50 -6.79 1.62
C VAL A 160 6.55 -6.92 0.44
N VAL A 161 7.08 -7.36 -0.70
CA VAL A 161 6.28 -7.65 -1.90
C VAL A 161 5.48 -8.94 -1.69
N ASN A 162 4.21 -8.91 -2.07
CA ASN A 162 3.31 -10.04 -2.03
C ASN A 162 3.37 -10.82 -3.34
N LEU A 163 4.27 -11.80 -3.42
CA LEU A 163 4.52 -12.59 -4.63
C LEU A 163 3.27 -13.30 -5.17
N LYS A 164 2.31 -13.67 -4.31
CA LYS A 164 1.08 -14.37 -4.73
C LYS A 164 0.06 -13.44 -5.41
N LYS A 165 0.12 -12.13 -5.11
CA LYS A 165 -0.81 -11.13 -5.66
C LYS A 165 -0.15 -10.20 -6.68
N SER A 166 1.18 -10.24 -6.75
CA SER A 166 1.96 -9.49 -7.72
C SER A 166 2.13 -10.31 -8.99
N GLN A 167 2.06 -9.66 -10.14
CA GLN A 167 2.48 -10.25 -11.41
C GLN A 167 3.82 -9.64 -11.79
N LEU A 168 4.91 -10.26 -11.34
CA LEU A 168 6.27 -9.75 -11.53
C LEU A 168 6.87 -10.16 -12.88
N ALA A 169 6.39 -11.23 -13.49
CA ALA A 169 6.77 -11.60 -14.85
C ALA A 169 6.18 -10.55 -15.81
N PRO A 170 7.02 -9.85 -16.60
CA PRO A 170 6.52 -8.84 -17.52
C PRO A 170 5.56 -9.45 -18.53
N ALA A 171 4.45 -8.76 -18.79
CA ALA A 171 3.45 -9.16 -19.76
C ALA A 171 2.89 -7.93 -20.46
N GLN A 172 2.49 -8.08 -21.72
CA GLN A 172 1.78 -7.02 -22.46
C GLN A 172 0.26 -7.10 -22.25
N SER A 173 -0.23 -8.12 -21.55
CA SER A 173 -1.65 -8.28 -21.20
C SER A 173 -1.78 -8.77 -19.77
N LEU A 174 -2.39 -7.98 -18.88
CA LEU A 174 -2.60 -8.35 -17.48
C LEU A 174 -3.82 -7.67 -16.86
N LYS A 175 -4.31 -8.22 -15.74
CA LYS A 175 -5.39 -7.61 -14.95
C LYS A 175 -4.80 -6.81 -13.80
N PHE A 176 -5.22 -5.55 -13.66
CA PHE A 176 -4.82 -4.67 -12.57
C PHE A 176 -6.04 -3.92 -11.99
N LEU A 177 -6.31 -4.13 -10.70
CA LEU A 177 -7.44 -3.51 -10.00
C LEU A 177 -8.81 -3.68 -10.70
N GLY A 178 -9.01 -4.81 -11.37
CA GLY A 178 -10.24 -5.13 -12.11
C GLY A 178 -10.24 -4.69 -13.57
N LEU A 179 -9.27 -3.87 -13.98
CA LEU A 179 -9.08 -3.43 -15.36
C LEU A 179 -8.16 -4.41 -16.10
N LEU A 180 -8.57 -4.88 -17.28
CA LEU A 180 -7.69 -5.56 -18.22
C LEU A 180 -6.88 -4.50 -18.96
N LEU A 181 -5.56 -4.67 -18.97
CA LEU A 181 -4.62 -3.82 -19.66
C LEU A 181 -3.96 -4.65 -20.75
N ASP A 182 -4.20 -4.31 -22.02
CA ASP A 182 -3.53 -4.93 -23.15
C ASP A 182 -2.79 -3.87 -23.98
N THR A 183 -1.46 -3.83 -23.85
CA THR A 183 -0.60 -2.89 -24.58
C THR A 183 -0.37 -3.31 -26.02
N ARG A 184 -0.76 -4.52 -26.45
CA ARG A 184 -0.64 -4.92 -27.87
C ARG A 184 -1.75 -4.31 -28.72
N THR A 185 -2.92 -4.13 -28.12
CA THR A 185 -4.11 -3.59 -28.79
C THR A 185 -4.53 -2.24 -28.23
N THR A 186 -3.79 -1.70 -27.26
CA THR A 186 -4.15 -0.49 -26.49
C THR A 186 -5.56 -0.56 -25.89
N THR A 187 -5.97 -1.76 -25.47
CA THR A 187 -7.31 -2.01 -24.93
C THR A 187 -7.29 -1.96 -23.41
N PHE A 188 -8.18 -1.15 -22.85
CA PHE A 188 -8.35 -0.96 -21.41
C PHE A 188 -9.83 -1.17 -21.06
N SER A 189 -10.18 -2.32 -20.47
CA SER A 189 -11.58 -2.74 -20.25
C SER A 189 -11.80 -3.48 -18.94
#